data_AF-A0A955QJ20-F1
#
_entry.id   AF-A0A955QJ20-F1
#
_cell.length_a   1.000
_cell.length_b   1.000
_cell.length_c   1.000
_cell.angle_alpha   90.00
_cell.angle_beta   90.00
_cell.angle_gamma   90.00
#
_symmetry.space_group_name_H-M   'P 1'
#
loop_
_entity.id
_entity.type
_entity.pdbx_description
1 polymer ?
#
loop_
_entity_poly.entity_id
_entity_poly.type
_entity_poly.pdbx_seq_one_letter_code
_entity_poly.pdbx_strand_id
1 'polypeptide(L)'
;MSKVKDHLVRELRSRPRVVTRVALWKIPHRTGGDTLSFKIGRYARPKVFGGDEEPETLEPKSELTLDDEEFQALIEFLQENYEPFREGVKAFIPLKKPFSRRTAQQIRALFALPDSAQLVDFILDNDVIPGELEGALEAAKRLRAIADFEQMLAGNLVEGRWQEWFENNTWVLGSEYVRVLGERQIDTKNISDFLMEAYDGFLDIVEIKRPEGGMKFWGAVLDHGNYVPSQDLVKAITQAAQYVYEVEREANSVKFLERVGRIRTVKPRCVLVFGRSHDWNDKQVEAYRILNAGYHSMSILTYDHVLERAKRVAGANANKRLHLTTASVTLACEAQRSADRRRRTGG
;
A
#
# COMPACT_ATOMS: atom_id res chain seq x y z
N MET A 1 -50.83 -9.48 -20.45
CA MET A 1 -50.49 -8.29 -19.66
C MET A 1 -49.45 -8.69 -18.62
N SER A 2 -48.28 -8.07 -18.61
CA SER A 2 -47.29 -8.30 -17.54
C SER A 2 -47.90 -7.87 -16.21
N LYS A 3 -47.98 -8.77 -15.22
CA LYS A 3 -48.42 -8.39 -13.88
C LYS A 3 -47.40 -7.41 -13.30
N VAL A 4 -47.85 -6.21 -12.95
CA VAL A 4 -47.05 -5.23 -12.21
C VAL A 4 -46.72 -5.82 -10.84
N LYS A 5 -45.46 -5.70 -10.41
CA LYS A 5 -44.98 -6.16 -9.11
C LYS A 5 -44.54 -4.95 -8.27
N ASP A 6 -44.69 -5.05 -6.95
CA ASP A 6 -44.22 -4.05 -5.99
C ASP A 6 -44.69 -2.62 -6.32
N HIS A 7 -45.98 -2.45 -6.63
CA HIS A 7 -46.56 -1.16 -6.97
C HIS A 7 -46.79 -0.32 -5.70
N LEU A 8 -45.98 0.72 -5.54
CA LEU A 8 -45.95 1.61 -4.39
C LEU A 8 -46.38 3.00 -4.83
N VAL A 9 -47.25 3.64 -4.06
CA VAL A 9 -47.77 4.99 -4.34
C VAL A 9 -47.71 5.81 -3.07
N ARG A 10 -47.24 7.06 -3.16
CA ARG A 10 -47.23 8.03 -2.05
C ARG A 10 -47.69 9.40 -2.52
N GLU A 11 -48.43 10.08 -1.65
CA GLU A 11 -48.76 11.49 -1.80
C GLU A 11 -47.57 12.33 -1.32
N LEU A 12 -47.02 13.17 -2.21
CA LEU A 12 -45.93 14.09 -1.88
C LEU A 12 -46.46 15.36 -1.23
N ARG A 13 -47.58 15.88 -1.73
CA ARG A 13 -48.25 17.06 -1.19
C ARG A 13 -49.72 17.09 -1.58
N SER A 14 -50.57 17.51 -0.65
CA SER A 14 -52.00 17.77 -0.90
C SER A 14 -52.33 19.24 -0.71
N ARG A 15 -53.03 19.82 -1.69
CA ARG A 15 -53.63 21.15 -1.63
C ARG A 15 -55.16 21.03 -1.84
N PRO A 16 -55.93 22.11 -1.60
CA PRO A 16 -57.39 22.06 -1.73
C PRO A 16 -57.92 21.65 -3.10
N ARG A 17 -57.16 21.95 -4.18
CA ARG A 17 -57.58 21.68 -5.57
C ARG A 17 -56.74 20.63 -6.29
N VAL A 18 -55.53 20.36 -5.82
CA VAL A 18 -54.56 19.52 -6.50
C VAL A 18 -53.79 18.64 -5.52
N VAL A 19 -53.32 17.51 -6.01
CA VAL A 19 -52.49 16.55 -5.27
C VAL A 19 -51.30 16.14 -6.12
N THR A 20 -50.11 16.13 -5.53
CA THR A 20 -48.89 15.65 -6.18
C THR A 20 -48.59 14.24 -5.69
N ARG A 21 -48.43 13.29 -6.60
CA ARG A 21 -48.20 11.87 -6.28
C ARG A 21 -47.02 11.29 -7.02
N VAL A 22 -46.40 10.31 -6.37
CA VAL A 22 -45.35 9.47 -6.93
C VAL A 22 -45.78 8.02 -6.90
N ALA A 23 -45.42 7.28 -7.95
CA ALA A 23 -45.60 5.84 -8.03
C ALA A 23 -44.29 5.17 -8.49
N LEU A 24 -43.94 4.08 -7.83
CA LEU A 24 -42.78 3.24 -8.15
C LEU A 24 -43.26 1.81 -8.30
N TRP A 25 -42.88 1.14 -9.39
CA TRP A 25 -43.23 -0.27 -9.58
C TRP A 25 -42.21 -1.00 -10.43
N LYS A 26 -42.26 -2.33 -10.37
CA LYS A 26 -41.43 -3.23 -11.17
C LYS A 26 -42.26 -3.87 -12.28
N ILE A 27 -41.71 -3.88 -13.49
CA ILE A 27 -42.26 -4.60 -14.63
C ILE A 27 -41.38 -5.83 -14.86
N PRO A 28 -41.88 -7.05 -14.59
CA PRO A 28 -41.09 -8.25 -14.78
C PRO A 28 -40.91 -8.56 -16.27
N HIS A 29 -39.66 -8.73 -16.71
CA HIS A 29 -39.35 -9.19 -18.07
C HIS A 29 -38.89 -10.64 -18.05
N ARG A 30 -39.33 -11.41 -19.05
CA ARG A 30 -39.01 -12.84 -19.16
C ARG A 30 -37.52 -13.14 -19.41
N THR A 31 -36.73 -12.15 -19.80
CA THR A 31 -35.37 -12.36 -20.34
C THR A 31 -34.29 -11.45 -19.74
N GLY A 32 -34.60 -10.61 -18.74
CA GLY A 32 -33.66 -9.56 -18.33
C GLY A 32 -33.90 -8.92 -16.97
N GLY A 33 -34.47 -9.66 -16.01
CA GLY A 33 -34.81 -9.11 -14.69
C GLY A 33 -35.99 -8.14 -14.72
N ASP A 34 -36.30 -7.56 -13.57
CA ASP A 34 -37.38 -6.59 -13.42
C ASP A 34 -36.91 -5.19 -13.85
N THR A 35 -37.68 -4.46 -14.67
CA THR A 35 -37.40 -3.04 -14.96
C THR A 35 -38.15 -2.15 -13.98
N LEU A 36 -37.45 -1.15 -13.44
CA LEU A 36 -38.02 -0.17 -12.53
C LEU A 36 -38.73 0.94 -13.33
N SER A 37 -39.95 1.25 -12.95
CA SER A 37 -40.73 2.34 -13.50
C SER A 37 -41.07 3.34 -12.40
N PHE A 38 -40.90 4.63 -12.70
CA PHE A 38 -41.17 5.74 -11.81
C PHE A 38 -42.09 6.72 -12.52
N LYS A 39 -43.20 7.06 -11.87
CA LYS A 39 -44.14 8.10 -12.34
C LYS A 39 -44.29 9.15 -11.27
N ILE A 40 -44.24 10.40 -11.70
CA ILE A 40 -44.60 11.56 -10.88
C ILE A 40 -45.64 12.39 -11.64
N GLY A 41 -46.65 12.87 -10.94
CA GLY A 41 -47.71 13.65 -11.55
C GLY A 41 -48.47 14.51 -10.55
N ARG A 42 -49.11 15.55 -11.06
CA ARG A 42 -50.03 16.40 -10.30
C ARG A 42 -51.44 16.22 -10.84
N TYR A 43 -52.38 15.98 -9.96
CA TYR A 43 -53.74 15.58 -10.28
C TYR A 43 -54.74 16.54 -9.65
N ALA A 44 -55.81 16.87 -10.37
CA ALA A 44 -56.93 17.62 -9.84
C ALA A 44 -57.73 16.74 -8.86
N ARG A 45 -58.15 17.33 -7.74
CA ARG A 45 -59.01 16.59 -6.79
C ARG A 45 -60.38 16.31 -7.42
N PRO A 46 -60.95 15.11 -7.20
CA PRO A 46 -62.28 14.79 -7.68
C PRO A 46 -63.32 15.73 -7.07
N LYS A 47 -64.24 16.25 -7.90
CA LYS A 47 -65.34 17.11 -7.42
C LYS A 47 -66.41 16.34 -6.62
N VAL A 48 -66.39 15.01 -6.71
CA VAL A 48 -67.34 14.10 -6.06
C VAL A 48 -66.57 13.16 -5.15
N PHE A 49 -67.11 12.90 -3.96
CA PHE A 49 -66.50 11.97 -3.00
C PHE A 49 -66.41 10.56 -3.61
N GLY A 50 -65.18 10.06 -3.79
CA GLY A 50 -64.90 8.75 -4.39
C GLY A 50 -64.70 8.72 -5.91
N GLY A 51 -64.62 9.88 -6.59
CA GLY A 51 -64.25 9.94 -8.01
C GLY A 51 -62.75 9.69 -8.25
N ASP A 52 -62.39 9.33 -9.48
CA ASP A 52 -60.99 9.17 -9.89
C ASP A 52 -60.28 10.51 -10.00
N GLU A 53 -58.99 10.52 -9.67
CA GLU A 53 -58.11 11.67 -9.86
C GLU A 53 -57.69 11.78 -11.33
N GLU A 54 -57.89 12.95 -11.93
CA GLU A 54 -57.46 13.25 -13.29
C GLU A 54 -56.21 14.12 -13.27
N PRO A 55 -55.29 14.00 -14.25
CA PRO A 55 -54.15 14.91 -14.36
C PRO A 55 -54.61 16.38 -14.31
N GLU A 56 -53.92 17.22 -13.54
CA GLU A 56 -54.26 18.65 -13.42
C GLU A 56 -54.27 19.33 -14.80
N THR A 57 -53.38 18.89 -15.69
CA THR A 57 -53.35 19.25 -17.10
C THR A 57 -52.94 18.04 -17.94
N LEU A 58 -53.64 17.82 -19.06
CA LEU A 58 -53.28 16.85 -20.09
C LEU A 58 -52.23 17.41 -21.07
N GLU A 59 -52.06 18.74 -21.07
CA GLU A 59 -51.03 19.46 -21.82
C GLU A 59 -50.15 20.25 -20.83
N PRO A 60 -49.34 19.56 -20.00
CA PRO A 60 -48.35 20.25 -19.20
C PRO A 60 -47.41 21.02 -20.12
N LYS A 61 -46.86 22.14 -19.65
CA LYS A 61 -45.71 22.80 -20.31
C LYS A 61 -44.45 21.92 -20.15
N SER A 62 -44.50 20.66 -20.61
CA SER A 62 -43.42 19.66 -20.66
C SER A 62 -42.68 19.33 -19.35
N GLU A 63 -42.89 20.07 -18.24
CA GLU A 63 -42.16 19.92 -16.99
C GLU A 63 -43.07 20.09 -15.76
N LEU A 64 -42.83 19.26 -14.73
CA LEU A 64 -43.45 19.39 -13.41
C LEU A 64 -42.37 19.86 -12.42
N THR A 65 -42.51 21.09 -11.93
CA THR A 65 -41.62 21.62 -10.89
C THR A 65 -42.12 21.22 -9.51
N LEU A 66 -41.24 20.58 -8.74
CA LEU A 66 -41.46 20.28 -7.32
C LEU A 66 -40.95 21.46 -6.48
N ASP A 67 -41.74 21.88 -5.51
CA ASP A 67 -41.24 22.77 -4.45
C ASP A 67 -40.39 22.00 -3.42
N ASP A 68 -39.76 22.72 -2.48
CA ASP A 68 -38.86 22.11 -1.48
C ASP A 68 -39.55 21.00 -0.66
N GLU A 69 -40.82 21.18 -0.27
CA GLU A 69 -41.57 20.16 0.47
C GLU A 69 -41.82 18.91 -0.39
N GLU A 70 -42.28 19.11 -1.64
CA GLU A 70 -42.50 18.02 -2.59
C GLU A 70 -41.20 17.28 -2.94
N PHE A 71 -40.08 17.99 -3.04
CA PHE A 71 -38.78 17.43 -3.31
C PHE A 71 -38.26 16.59 -2.14
N GLN A 72 -38.36 17.08 -0.90
CA GLN A 72 -37.97 16.32 0.29
C GLN A 72 -38.84 15.07 0.46
N ALA A 73 -40.16 15.18 0.28
CA ALA A 73 -41.07 14.04 0.36
C ALA A 73 -40.75 12.96 -0.70
N LEU A 74 -40.27 13.37 -1.88
CA LEU A 74 -39.80 12.43 -2.91
C LEU A 74 -38.53 11.69 -2.47
N ILE A 75 -37.57 12.40 -1.87
CA ILE A 75 -36.35 11.78 -1.35
C ILE A 75 -36.67 10.76 -0.26
N GLU A 76 -37.56 11.10 0.69
CA GLU A 76 -38.04 10.17 1.72
C GLU A 76 -38.70 8.94 1.12
N PHE A 77 -39.58 9.12 0.13
CA PHE A 77 -40.23 8.01 -0.56
C PHE A 77 -39.22 7.06 -1.20
N LEU A 78 -38.21 7.60 -1.90
CA LEU A 78 -37.16 6.79 -2.50
C LEU A 78 -36.31 6.09 -1.43
N GLN A 79 -36.00 6.78 -0.33
CA GLN A 79 -35.31 6.20 0.83
C GLN A 79 -36.05 5.04 1.47
N GLU A 80 -37.36 5.09 1.58
CA GLU A 80 -38.14 4.03 2.19
C GLU A 80 -38.38 2.83 1.25
N ASN A 81 -38.36 3.05 -0.07
CA ASN A 81 -38.94 2.10 -1.03
C ASN A 81 -37.98 1.63 -2.12
N TYR A 82 -36.78 2.21 -2.22
CA TYR A 82 -35.74 1.76 -3.12
C TYR A 82 -34.56 1.24 -2.30
N GLU A 83 -34.25 -0.06 -2.42
CA GLU A 83 -33.22 -0.76 -1.62
C GLU A 83 -31.92 0.04 -1.46
N PRO A 84 -31.31 0.60 -2.54
CA PRO A 84 -30.11 1.43 -2.40
C PRO A 84 -30.26 2.63 -1.47
N PHE A 85 -31.42 3.28 -1.41
CA PHE A 85 -31.63 4.39 -0.48
C PHE A 85 -32.10 3.92 0.92
N ARG A 86 -32.78 2.76 1.03
CA ARG A 86 -33.16 2.13 2.31
C ARG A 86 -31.96 1.73 3.15
N GLU A 87 -30.89 1.27 2.51
CA GLU A 87 -29.64 0.92 3.20
C GLU A 87 -28.83 2.17 3.61
N GLY A 88 -29.37 3.38 3.41
CA GLY A 88 -28.72 4.62 3.80
C GLY A 88 -27.47 4.92 2.96
N VAL A 89 -27.42 4.46 1.70
CA VAL A 89 -26.28 4.70 0.80
C VAL A 89 -26.14 6.20 0.54
N LYS A 90 -25.14 6.81 1.19
CA LYS A 90 -24.79 8.23 1.03
C LYS A 90 -23.85 8.49 -0.14
N ALA A 91 -23.18 7.45 -0.66
CA ALA A 91 -22.17 7.58 -1.70
C ALA A 91 -22.09 6.33 -2.59
N PHE A 92 -21.88 6.55 -3.89
CA PHE A 92 -21.74 5.48 -4.89
C PHE A 92 -20.31 5.45 -5.44
N ILE A 93 -19.76 4.24 -5.66
CA ILE A 93 -18.50 4.00 -6.38
C ILE A 93 -18.81 3.64 -7.84
N PRO A 94 -18.50 4.51 -8.82
CA PRO A 94 -18.84 4.25 -10.21
C PRO A 94 -17.92 3.21 -10.87
N LEU A 95 -18.42 2.00 -11.12
CA LEU A 95 -17.64 0.92 -11.74
C LEU A 95 -17.24 1.18 -13.21
N LYS A 96 -17.93 2.09 -13.91
CA LYS A 96 -17.58 2.46 -15.30
C LYS A 96 -16.36 3.39 -15.39
N LYS A 97 -16.06 4.12 -14.32
CA LYS A 97 -14.90 5.05 -14.22
C LYS A 97 -14.29 4.98 -12.81
N PRO A 98 -13.78 3.82 -12.38
CA PRO A 98 -13.45 3.57 -10.98
C PRO A 98 -12.18 4.29 -10.52
N PHE A 99 -11.28 4.67 -11.44
CA PHE A 99 -9.97 5.26 -11.10
C PHE A 99 -9.97 6.80 -11.09
N SER A 100 -11.09 7.43 -10.74
CA SER A 100 -11.18 8.88 -10.64
C SER A 100 -10.65 9.40 -9.29
N ARG A 101 -10.17 10.66 -9.24
CA ARG A 101 -9.78 11.30 -7.96
C ARG A 101 -10.93 11.30 -6.93
N ARG A 102 -12.18 11.48 -7.39
CA ARG A 102 -13.37 11.45 -6.54
C ARG A 102 -13.59 10.06 -5.93
N THR A 103 -13.43 9.02 -6.73
CA THR A 103 -13.54 7.63 -6.25
C THR A 103 -12.45 7.31 -5.23
N ALA A 104 -11.21 7.76 -5.47
CA ALA A 104 -10.13 7.62 -4.49
C ALA A 104 -10.44 8.34 -3.16
N GLN A 105 -11.06 9.53 -3.20
CA GLN A 105 -11.49 10.23 -1.99
C GLN A 105 -12.59 9.48 -1.24
N GLN A 106 -13.56 8.90 -1.93
CA GLN A 106 -14.62 8.08 -1.31
C GLN A 106 -14.04 6.84 -0.64
N ILE A 107 -13.13 6.13 -1.32
CA ILE A 107 -12.44 4.97 -0.77
C ILE A 107 -11.57 5.37 0.44
N ARG A 108 -10.86 6.50 0.38
CA ARG A 108 -10.10 7.02 1.54
C ARG A 108 -10.99 7.34 2.73
N ALA A 109 -12.17 7.92 2.50
CA ALA A 109 -13.11 8.22 3.58
C ALA A 109 -13.61 6.94 4.27
N LEU A 110 -13.84 5.87 3.50
CA LEU A 110 -14.17 4.55 4.05
C LEU A 110 -13.05 4.02 4.96
N PHE A 111 -11.79 4.13 4.53
CA PHE A 111 -10.63 3.72 5.32
C PHE A 111 -10.24 4.67 6.47
N ALA A 112 -10.87 5.83 6.58
CA ALA A 112 -10.63 6.81 7.64
C ALA A 112 -11.63 6.72 8.79
N LEU A 113 -12.52 5.71 8.79
CA LEU A 113 -13.45 5.46 9.87
C LEU A 113 -12.67 5.10 11.16
N PRO A 114 -13.15 5.52 12.34
CA PRO A 114 -12.39 5.42 13.59
C PRO A 114 -12.15 3.98 14.07
N ASP A 115 -12.93 3.01 13.59
CA ASP A 115 -12.78 1.60 13.96
C ASP A 115 -11.98 0.84 12.89
N SER A 116 -10.66 0.99 12.93
CA SER A 116 -9.75 0.33 12.01
C SER A 116 -9.70 -1.19 12.18
N ALA A 117 -10.02 -1.71 13.37
CA ALA A 117 -9.99 -3.15 13.65
C ALA A 117 -11.16 -3.86 12.94
N GLN A 118 -12.39 -3.38 13.14
CA GLN A 118 -13.56 -3.94 12.43
C GLN A 118 -13.42 -3.85 10.92
N LEU A 119 -12.77 -2.79 10.41
CA LEU A 119 -12.54 -2.63 8.99
C LEU A 119 -11.53 -3.67 8.45
N VAL A 120 -10.47 -3.96 9.20
CA VAL A 120 -9.51 -5.01 8.83
C VAL A 120 -10.19 -6.37 8.83
N ASP A 121 -10.94 -6.71 9.88
CA ASP A 121 -11.68 -7.97 9.97
C ASP A 121 -12.67 -8.10 8.81
N PHE A 122 -13.42 -7.05 8.50
CA PHE A 122 -14.34 -7.03 7.36
C PHE A 122 -13.62 -7.28 6.02
N ILE A 123 -12.47 -6.63 5.79
CA ILE A 123 -11.69 -6.81 4.56
C ILE A 123 -11.22 -8.26 4.42
N LEU A 124 -10.75 -8.86 5.51
CA LEU A 124 -10.20 -10.22 5.55
C LEU A 124 -11.31 -11.27 5.42
N ASP A 125 -12.38 -11.17 6.21
CA ASP A 125 -13.49 -12.13 6.24
C ASP A 125 -14.25 -12.20 4.91
N ASN A 126 -14.25 -11.11 4.15
CA ASN A 126 -14.97 -11.02 2.88
C ASN A 126 -14.05 -11.07 1.65
N ASP A 127 -12.74 -11.35 1.82
CA ASP A 127 -11.75 -11.38 0.74
C ASP A 127 -11.83 -10.16 -0.20
N VAL A 128 -12.04 -8.97 0.39
CA VAL A 128 -12.24 -7.72 -0.36
C VAL A 128 -10.99 -7.35 -1.16
N ILE A 129 -9.82 -7.73 -0.65
CA ILE A 129 -8.52 -7.59 -1.29
C ILE A 129 -8.02 -9.00 -1.61
N PRO A 130 -8.11 -9.46 -2.88
CA PRO A 130 -7.56 -10.75 -3.26
C PRO A 130 -6.06 -10.81 -2.94
N GLY A 131 -5.55 -11.99 -2.55
CA GLY A 131 -4.13 -12.16 -2.20
C GLY A 131 -3.13 -11.70 -3.27
N GLU A 132 -3.49 -11.78 -4.56
CA GLU A 132 -2.67 -11.24 -5.66
C GLU A 132 -2.53 -9.71 -5.58
N LEU A 133 -3.60 -9.00 -5.20
CA LEU A 133 -3.60 -7.55 -5.01
C LEU A 133 -2.80 -7.16 -3.77
N GLU A 134 -2.91 -7.93 -2.69
CA GLU A 134 -2.08 -7.72 -1.49
C GLU A 134 -0.59 -7.83 -1.84
N GLY A 135 -0.19 -8.91 -2.52
CA GLY A 135 1.18 -9.10 -2.99
C GLY A 135 1.64 -7.97 -3.93
N ALA A 136 0.78 -7.50 -4.83
CA ALA A 136 1.08 -6.39 -5.72
C ALA A 136 1.25 -5.05 -4.97
N LEU A 137 0.42 -4.79 -3.96
CA LEU A 137 0.52 -3.59 -3.11
C LEU A 137 1.81 -3.60 -2.30
N GLU A 138 2.18 -4.75 -1.73
CA GLU A 138 3.39 -4.91 -0.95
C GLU A 138 4.64 -4.77 -1.82
N ALA A 139 4.64 -5.37 -3.02
CA ALA A 139 5.68 -5.16 -4.01
C ALA A 139 5.81 -3.69 -4.42
N ALA A 140 4.68 -2.99 -4.65
CA ALA A 140 4.68 -1.57 -4.97
C ALA A 140 5.25 -0.70 -3.84
N LYS A 141 4.95 -1.01 -2.58
CA LYS A 141 5.55 -0.33 -1.42
C LYS A 141 7.07 -0.53 -1.38
N ARG A 142 7.56 -1.76 -1.56
CA ARG A 142 9.00 -2.07 -1.59
C ARG A 142 9.73 -1.33 -2.72
N LEU A 143 9.12 -1.24 -3.90
CA LEU A 143 9.69 -0.47 -5.02
C LEU A 143 9.78 1.02 -4.72
N ARG A 144 8.79 1.62 -4.04
CA ARG A 144 8.88 3.01 -3.58
C ARG A 144 9.99 3.19 -2.56
N ALA A 145 10.09 2.31 -1.57
CA ALA A 145 11.16 2.35 -0.58
C ALA A 145 12.55 2.26 -1.23
N ILE A 146 12.73 1.41 -2.25
CA ILE A 146 13.98 1.36 -3.03
C ILE A 146 14.26 2.68 -3.75
N ALA A 147 13.26 3.30 -4.38
CA ALA A 147 13.42 4.59 -5.04
C ALA A 147 13.78 5.70 -4.03
N ASP A 148 13.18 5.67 -2.83
CA ASP A 148 13.51 6.58 -1.74
C ASP A 148 14.96 6.35 -1.27
N PHE A 149 15.40 5.10 -1.11
CA PHE A 149 16.79 4.74 -0.78
C PHE A 149 17.76 5.34 -1.82
N GLU A 150 17.50 5.15 -3.12
CA GLU A 150 18.33 5.68 -4.19
C GLU A 150 18.43 7.21 -4.16
N GLN A 151 17.32 7.90 -3.88
CA GLN A 151 17.32 9.36 -3.70
C GLN A 151 18.10 9.79 -2.45
N MET A 152 17.94 9.07 -1.34
CA MET A 152 18.68 9.33 -0.10
C MET A 152 20.19 9.16 -0.30
N LEU A 153 20.61 8.17 -1.09
CA LEU A 153 22.01 7.94 -1.46
C LEU A 153 22.62 9.02 -2.35
N ALA A 154 21.79 9.78 -3.08
CA ALA A 154 22.23 10.92 -3.87
C ALA A 154 22.32 12.21 -3.02
N GLY A 155 21.77 12.20 -1.81
CA GLY A 155 21.81 13.31 -0.87
C GLY A 155 22.87 13.11 0.23
N ASN A 156 23.24 14.20 0.90
CA ASN A 156 24.09 14.17 2.09
C ASN A 156 23.25 14.23 3.36
N LEU A 157 22.55 13.12 3.67
CA LEU A 157 21.64 13.06 4.80
C LEU A 157 22.37 12.76 6.12
N VAL A 158 21.80 13.29 7.21
CA VAL A 158 22.24 12.96 8.57
C VAL A 158 21.86 11.52 8.95
N GLU A 159 22.61 10.92 9.87
CA GLU A 159 22.45 9.52 10.29
C GLU A 159 21.03 9.19 10.78
N GLY A 160 20.39 10.10 11.53
CA GLY A 160 19.02 9.91 12.01
C GLY A 160 17.98 9.69 10.89
N ARG A 161 18.19 10.25 9.70
CA ARG A 161 17.32 9.98 8.53
C ARG A 161 17.49 8.57 8.01
N TRP A 162 18.71 8.03 8.07
CA TRP A 162 18.97 6.65 7.72
C TRP A 162 18.35 5.72 8.76
N GLN A 163 18.52 5.99 10.05
CA GLN A 163 17.92 5.21 11.12
C GLN A 163 16.39 5.12 10.95
N GLU A 164 15.71 6.27 10.79
CA GLU A 164 14.26 6.34 10.54
C GLU A 164 13.84 5.51 9.31
N TRP A 165 14.63 5.57 8.23
CA TRP A 165 14.33 4.81 7.03
C TRP A 165 14.49 3.30 7.23
N PHE A 166 15.56 2.84 7.91
CA PHE A 166 15.80 1.43 8.21
C PHE A 166 14.76 0.84 9.16
N GLU A 167 14.30 1.61 10.16
CA GLU A 167 13.21 1.20 11.07
C GLU A 167 11.92 0.88 10.30
N ASN A 168 11.60 1.70 9.29
CA ASN A 168 10.40 1.52 8.48
C ASN A 168 10.57 0.47 7.36
N ASN A 169 11.80 0.02 7.10
CA ASN A 169 12.13 -0.85 5.96
C ASN A 169 13.05 -2.02 6.35
N THR A 170 12.85 -2.61 7.52
CA THR A 170 13.70 -3.68 8.09
C THR A 170 13.95 -4.86 7.16
N TRP A 171 13.00 -5.16 6.28
CA TRP A 171 13.08 -6.21 5.25
C TRP A 171 14.32 -6.09 4.35
N VAL A 172 14.92 -4.89 4.21
CA VAL A 172 16.17 -4.70 3.44
C VAL A 172 17.41 -5.28 4.11
N LEU A 173 17.36 -5.53 5.41
CA LEU A 173 18.41 -6.19 6.17
C LEU A 173 18.37 -7.72 5.96
N GLY A 174 17.32 -8.23 5.29
CA GLY A 174 17.18 -9.63 4.89
C GLY A 174 16.15 -10.39 5.73
N SER A 175 15.91 -11.64 5.38
CA SER A 175 15.02 -12.56 6.09
C SER A 175 15.55 -13.02 7.44
N GLU A 176 16.78 -12.63 7.78
CA GLU A 176 17.42 -13.04 9.03
C GLU A 176 16.77 -12.39 10.26
N TYR A 177 15.90 -11.38 10.08
CA TYR A 177 15.33 -10.60 11.17
C TYR A 177 13.81 -10.60 11.14
N VAL A 178 13.22 -10.84 12.31
CA VAL A 178 11.77 -10.88 12.52
C VAL A 178 11.24 -9.48 12.83
N ARG A 179 11.89 -8.76 13.75
CA ARG A 179 11.46 -7.42 14.17
C ARG A 179 12.58 -6.63 14.85
N VAL A 180 12.42 -5.31 14.82
CA VAL A 180 13.18 -4.36 15.64
C VAL A 180 12.61 -4.38 17.05
N LEU A 181 13.47 -4.37 18.06
CA LEU A 181 13.09 -4.23 19.46
C LEU A 181 12.97 -2.75 19.81
N GLY A 182 11.99 -2.42 20.68
CA GLY A 182 11.84 -1.06 21.19
C GLY A 182 12.98 -0.62 22.12
N GLU A 183 13.83 -1.55 22.54
CA GLU A 183 15.02 -1.30 23.34
C GLU A 183 16.25 -1.09 22.44
N ARG A 184 17.09 -0.12 22.82
CA ARG A 184 18.36 0.20 22.15
C ARG A 184 19.54 0.24 23.13
N GLN A 185 19.25 0.41 24.42
CA GLN A 185 20.26 0.45 25.46
C GLN A 185 20.66 -0.97 25.85
N ILE A 186 21.90 -1.31 25.53
CA ILE A 186 22.51 -2.55 26.00
C ILE A 186 22.82 -2.37 27.50
N ASP A 187 23.54 -1.29 27.82
CA ASP A 187 23.84 -0.88 29.20
C ASP A 187 23.68 0.65 29.38
N THR A 188 24.24 1.21 30.44
CA THR A 188 24.15 2.66 30.74
C THR A 188 24.96 3.57 29.81
N LYS A 189 25.88 3.01 29.03
CA LYS A 189 26.84 3.74 28.17
C LYS A 189 26.73 3.35 26.70
N ASN A 190 26.23 2.15 26.41
CA ASN A 190 26.23 1.55 25.09
C ASN A 190 24.80 1.52 24.54
N ILE A 191 24.55 2.39 23.56
CA ILE A 191 23.28 2.51 22.85
C ILE A 191 23.54 2.16 21.39
N SER A 192 23.05 1.01 20.96
CA SER A 192 23.11 0.60 19.55
C SER A 192 22.03 1.32 18.73
N ASP A 193 22.19 1.36 17.41
CA ASP A 193 21.10 1.85 16.55
C ASP A 193 19.88 0.96 16.64
N PHE A 194 20.06 -0.36 16.51
CA PHE A 194 18.98 -1.35 16.64
C PHE A 194 19.42 -2.60 17.38
N LEU A 195 18.55 -3.05 18.29
CA LEU A 195 18.51 -4.44 18.73
C LEU A 195 17.38 -5.13 17.97
N MET A 196 17.64 -6.32 17.47
CA MET A 196 16.76 -7.03 16.55
C MET A 196 16.56 -8.47 17.03
N GLU A 197 15.35 -9.00 16.84
CA GLU A 197 15.11 -10.43 16.98
C GLU A 197 15.42 -11.11 15.66
N ALA A 198 16.43 -11.97 15.64
CA ALA A 198 16.75 -12.81 14.51
C ALA A 198 15.71 -13.93 14.33
N TYR A 199 15.62 -14.50 13.13
CA TYR A 199 14.66 -15.56 12.78
C TYR A 199 14.82 -16.83 13.64
N ASP A 200 16.02 -17.07 14.17
CA ASP A 200 16.33 -18.17 15.07
C ASP A 200 16.01 -17.84 16.54
N GLY A 201 15.44 -16.67 16.82
CA GLY A 201 15.00 -16.23 18.15
C GLY A 201 16.13 -15.78 19.06
N PHE A 202 17.25 -15.33 18.48
CA PHE A 202 18.36 -14.69 19.20
C PHE A 202 18.37 -13.17 18.97
N LEU A 203 18.98 -12.46 19.90
CA LEU A 203 19.16 -11.01 19.82
C LEU A 203 20.40 -10.71 18.98
N ASP A 204 20.20 -9.94 17.93
CA ASP A 204 21.24 -9.41 17.05
C ASP A 204 21.24 -7.89 17.08
N ILE A 205 22.33 -7.31 16.61
CA ILE A 205 22.61 -5.88 16.66
C ILE A 205 22.74 -5.38 15.23
N VAL A 206 22.20 -4.21 14.95
CA VAL A 206 22.50 -3.49 13.70
C VAL A 206 23.05 -2.14 14.07
N GLU A 207 24.21 -1.83 13.49
CA GLU A 207 24.90 -0.55 13.64
C GLU A 207 25.04 0.07 12.26
N ILE A 208 24.74 1.35 12.15
CA ILE A 208 24.68 2.08 10.90
C ILE A 208 25.52 3.35 11.04
N LYS A 209 26.46 3.53 10.11
CA LYS A 209 27.19 4.80 9.96
C LYS A 209 26.81 5.44 8.66
N ARG A 210 26.36 6.70 8.71
CA ARG A 210 25.91 7.43 7.51
C ARG A 210 26.91 7.26 6.34
N PRO A 211 26.45 7.08 5.09
CA PRO A 211 27.31 6.76 3.96
C PRO A 211 28.19 7.93 3.55
N GLU A 212 27.68 9.15 3.73
CA GLU A 212 28.30 10.42 3.37
C GLU A 212 28.82 11.13 4.63
N GLY A 213 29.82 11.99 4.46
CA GLY A 213 30.40 12.76 5.58
C GLY A 213 31.91 12.57 5.79
N GLY A 214 32.62 12.12 4.74
CA GLY A 214 34.08 12.03 4.73
C GLY A 214 34.65 10.72 5.26
N MET A 215 33.81 9.81 5.77
CA MET A 215 34.23 8.48 6.19
C MET A 215 34.61 7.63 4.97
N LYS A 216 35.76 6.98 5.02
CA LYS A 216 36.24 6.10 3.93
C LYS A 216 36.10 4.65 4.31
N PHE A 217 35.82 3.76 3.35
CA PHE A 217 35.84 2.32 3.62
C PHE A 217 37.28 1.78 3.62
N TRP A 218 38.02 2.06 2.55
CA TRP A 218 39.42 1.65 2.39
C TRP A 218 40.40 2.75 2.79
N GLY A 219 41.58 2.35 3.27
CA GLY A 219 42.71 3.25 3.48
C GLY A 219 43.16 3.89 2.16
N ALA A 220 43.74 5.09 2.26
CA ALA A 220 44.21 5.85 1.09
C ALA A 220 45.44 5.23 0.41
N VAL A 221 46.18 4.37 1.13
CA VAL A 221 47.41 3.71 0.66
C VAL A 221 47.25 2.22 0.88
N LEU A 222 47.76 1.44 -0.07
CA LEU A 222 47.84 -0.01 0.03
C LEU A 222 48.96 -0.41 1.01
N ASP A 223 48.74 -1.49 1.74
CA ASP A 223 49.77 -2.09 2.59
C ASP A 223 50.28 -3.38 1.94
N HIS A 224 51.55 -3.41 1.53
CA HIS A 224 52.15 -4.53 0.80
C HIS A 224 51.31 -5.00 -0.41
N GLY A 225 50.65 -4.05 -1.10
CA GLY A 225 49.78 -4.33 -2.25
C GLY A 225 48.33 -4.72 -1.90
N ASN A 226 47.98 -4.77 -0.61
CA ASN A 226 46.64 -5.14 -0.15
C ASN A 226 45.81 -3.91 0.23
N TYR A 227 44.50 -3.99 -0.03
CA TYR A 227 43.55 -3.03 0.51
C TYR A 227 43.34 -3.29 1.99
N VAL A 228 43.52 -2.25 2.80
CA VAL A 228 43.32 -2.31 4.26
C VAL A 228 42.15 -1.41 4.67
N PRO A 229 41.37 -1.80 5.70
CA PRO A 229 40.33 -0.96 6.26
C PRO A 229 40.86 0.44 6.61
N SER A 230 40.06 1.47 6.36
CA SER A 230 40.39 2.82 6.82
C SER A 230 40.33 2.91 8.35
N GLN A 231 40.89 3.98 8.93
CA GLN A 231 40.71 4.27 10.35
C GLN A 231 39.23 4.46 10.74
N ASP A 232 38.40 5.00 9.84
CA ASP A 232 36.97 5.21 10.10
C ASP A 232 36.23 3.87 10.19
N LEU A 233 36.53 2.95 9.27
CA LEU A 233 35.97 1.61 9.27
C LEU A 233 36.45 0.83 10.50
N VAL A 234 37.73 0.92 10.88
CA VAL A 234 38.27 0.28 12.09
C VAL A 234 37.55 0.77 13.36
N LYS A 235 37.28 2.09 13.47
CA LYS A 235 36.50 2.65 14.59
C LYS A 235 35.09 2.07 14.64
N ALA A 236 34.41 1.99 13.50
CA ALA A 236 33.06 1.43 13.42
C ALA A 236 33.02 -0.07 13.75
N ILE A 237 34.00 -0.85 13.27
CA ILE A 237 34.16 -2.27 13.62
C ILE A 237 34.40 -2.43 15.13
N THR A 238 35.24 -1.57 15.70
CA THR A 238 35.56 -1.60 17.15
C THR A 238 34.29 -1.32 17.96
N GLN A 239 33.49 -0.33 17.56
CA GLN A 239 32.22 -0.03 18.21
C GLN A 239 31.23 -1.20 18.12
N ALA A 240 31.04 -1.77 16.93
CA ALA A 240 30.16 -2.91 16.72
C ALA A 240 30.61 -4.15 17.52
N ALA A 241 31.92 -4.40 17.63
CA ALA A 241 32.46 -5.47 18.47
C ALA A 241 32.22 -5.23 19.97
N GLN A 242 32.31 -3.97 20.42
CA GLN A 242 31.99 -3.61 21.81
C GLN A 242 30.52 -3.92 22.12
N TYR A 243 29.59 -3.61 21.22
CA TYR A 243 28.17 -3.89 21.42
C TYR A 243 27.88 -5.39 21.53
N VAL A 244 28.49 -6.21 20.67
CA VAL A 244 28.41 -7.68 20.78
C VAL A 244 28.87 -8.14 22.16
N TYR A 245 30.03 -7.65 22.61
CA TYR A 245 30.59 -7.99 23.91
C TYR A 245 29.70 -7.57 25.10
N GLU A 246 29.13 -6.37 25.07
CA GLU A 246 28.27 -5.90 26.17
C GLU A 246 26.94 -6.66 26.23
N VAL A 247 26.37 -7.03 25.08
CA VAL A 247 25.20 -7.93 25.07
C VAL A 247 25.55 -9.30 25.65
N GLU A 248 26.73 -9.86 25.31
CA GLU A 248 27.19 -11.11 25.91
C GLU A 248 27.37 -11.00 27.43
N ARG A 249 27.85 -9.86 27.94
CA ARG A 249 27.97 -9.61 29.38
C ARG A 249 26.63 -9.52 30.09
N GLU A 250 25.65 -8.89 29.45
CA GLU A 250 24.29 -8.77 29.98
C GLU A 250 23.44 -10.02 29.74
N ALA A 251 24.00 -11.10 29.17
CA ALA A 251 23.23 -12.26 28.77
C ALA A 251 22.49 -12.98 29.93
N ASN A 252 23.01 -12.87 31.16
CA ASN A 252 22.40 -13.43 32.37
C ASN A 252 21.67 -12.38 33.23
N SER A 253 21.56 -11.13 32.74
CA SER A 253 20.91 -10.04 33.44
C SER A 253 19.40 -10.14 33.28
N VAL A 254 18.69 -10.52 34.35
CA VAL A 254 17.22 -10.64 34.33
C VAL A 254 16.56 -9.33 33.88
N LYS A 255 17.08 -8.19 34.35
CA LYS A 255 16.58 -6.86 33.97
C LYS A 255 16.75 -6.61 32.48
N PHE A 256 17.92 -6.89 31.91
CA PHE A 256 18.16 -6.72 30.49
C PHE A 256 17.22 -7.62 29.67
N LEU A 257 17.15 -8.91 30.04
CA LEU A 257 16.26 -9.88 29.40
C LEU A 257 14.81 -9.42 29.41
N GLU A 258 14.29 -8.86 30.51
CA GLU A 258 12.94 -8.32 30.56
C GLU A 258 12.73 -7.14 29.60
N ARG A 259 13.69 -6.22 29.50
CA ARG A 259 13.62 -5.07 28.56
C ARG A 259 13.59 -5.52 27.10
N VAL A 260 14.35 -6.56 26.76
CA VAL A 260 14.38 -7.12 25.40
C VAL A 260 13.32 -8.20 25.16
N GLY A 261 12.30 -8.32 26.02
CA GLY A 261 11.19 -9.26 25.80
C GLY A 261 11.53 -10.73 25.99
N ARG A 262 12.53 -11.03 26.82
CA ARG A 262 13.08 -12.36 27.14
C ARG A 262 13.66 -13.11 25.93
N ILE A 263 14.11 -12.36 24.92
CA ILE A 263 14.85 -12.92 23.76
C ILE A 263 16.20 -13.46 24.22
N ARG A 264 16.65 -14.54 23.60
CA ARG A 264 17.94 -15.16 23.91
C ARG A 264 19.09 -14.29 23.43
N THR A 265 20.06 -14.04 24.29
CA THR A 265 21.18 -13.11 24.05
C THR A 265 22.53 -13.81 23.89
N VAL A 266 22.53 -15.15 23.82
CA VAL A 266 23.73 -15.94 23.59
C VAL A 266 24.25 -15.69 22.17
N LYS A 267 25.55 -15.41 22.06
CA LYS A 267 26.25 -15.25 20.77
C LYS A 267 25.55 -14.29 19.81
N PRO A 268 25.30 -13.03 20.24
CA PRO A 268 24.69 -12.03 19.37
C PRO A 268 25.61 -11.74 18.19
N ARG A 269 25.04 -11.49 17.02
CA ARG A 269 25.76 -11.04 15.84
C ARG A 269 25.49 -9.57 15.59
N CYS A 270 26.41 -8.91 14.89
CA CYS A 270 26.24 -7.52 14.49
C CYS A 270 26.29 -7.36 12.97
N VAL A 271 25.31 -6.68 12.38
CA VAL A 271 25.41 -6.15 11.02
C VAL A 271 25.83 -4.69 11.09
N LEU A 272 27.02 -4.40 10.58
CA LEU A 272 27.53 -3.04 10.44
C LEU A 272 27.26 -2.55 9.02
N VAL A 273 26.43 -1.52 8.86
CA VAL A 273 26.21 -0.83 7.58
C VAL A 273 27.12 0.39 7.50
N PHE A 274 28.09 0.36 6.59
CA PHE A 274 29.15 1.38 6.51
C PHE A 274 29.57 1.66 5.06
N GLY A 275 29.55 2.94 4.68
CA GLY A 275 30.15 3.45 3.46
C GLY A 275 29.49 2.98 2.15
N ARG A 276 30.11 3.36 1.04
CA ARG A 276 29.67 3.05 -0.33
C ARG A 276 30.69 2.16 -1.04
N SER A 277 30.21 1.32 -1.95
CA SER A 277 31.00 0.46 -2.83
C SER A 277 30.74 0.68 -4.31
N HIS A 278 29.96 1.70 -4.69
CA HIS A 278 29.63 2.01 -6.08
C HIS A 278 30.85 2.31 -6.98
N ASP A 279 31.98 2.70 -6.38
CA ASP A 279 33.23 3.07 -7.04
C ASP A 279 34.35 2.03 -6.86
N TRP A 280 34.05 0.87 -6.27
CA TRP A 280 35.06 -0.16 -6.02
C TRP A 280 35.47 -0.89 -7.30
N ASN A 281 36.77 -1.18 -7.41
CA ASN A 281 37.30 -2.09 -8.41
C ASN A 281 37.26 -3.55 -7.94
N ASP A 282 37.54 -4.49 -8.85
CA ASP A 282 37.50 -5.94 -8.57
C ASP A 282 38.38 -6.37 -7.39
N LYS A 283 39.56 -5.75 -7.23
CA LYS A 283 40.47 -6.06 -6.11
C LYS A 283 39.93 -5.56 -4.77
N GLN A 284 39.21 -4.44 -4.75
CA GLN A 284 38.53 -3.95 -3.55
C GLN A 284 37.35 -4.86 -3.19
N VAL A 285 36.60 -5.35 -4.19
CA VAL A 285 35.52 -6.32 -3.98
C VAL A 285 36.07 -7.64 -3.40
N GLU A 286 37.19 -8.14 -3.93
CA GLU A 286 37.86 -9.32 -3.41
C GLU A 286 38.38 -9.11 -1.98
N ALA A 287 39.05 -7.99 -1.72
CA ALA A 287 39.53 -7.64 -0.38
C ALA A 287 38.38 -7.51 0.63
N TYR A 288 37.23 -6.95 0.23
CA TYR A 288 36.02 -6.88 1.04
C TYR A 288 35.52 -8.28 1.42
N ARG A 289 35.53 -9.22 0.47
CA ARG A 289 35.10 -10.60 0.72
C ARG A 289 36.01 -11.29 1.74
N ILE A 290 37.33 -11.12 1.61
CA ILE A 290 38.32 -11.66 2.55
C ILE A 290 38.15 -11.04 3.94
N LEU A 291 38.02 -9.70 4.01
CA LEU A 291 37.79 -8.97 5.26
C LEU A 291 36.54 -9.49 5.99
N ASN A 292 35.42 -9.62 5.28
CA ASN A 292 34.18 -10.11 5.89
C ASN A 292 34.26 -11.57 6.33
N ALA A 293 34.97 -12.42 5.59
CA ALA A 293 35.16 -13.81 5.98
C ALA A 293 35.98 -13.97 7.27
N GLY A 294 36.74 -12.95 7.67
CA GLY A 294 37.48 -12.93 8.93
C GLY A 294 36.62 -12.69 10.18
N TYR A 295 35.36 -12.23 10.02
CA TYR A 295 34.47 -11.97 11.15
C TYR A 295 33.46 -13.11 11.34
N HIS A 296 33.38 -13.62 12.57
CA HIS A 296 32.48 -14.71 12.95
C HIS A 296 31.18 -14.23 13.62
N SER A 297 31.23 -13.09 14.33
CA SER A 297 30.08 -12.49 15.03
C SER A 297 29.63 -11.17 14.41
N MET A 298 30.14 -10.84 13.22
CA MET A 298 29.82 -9.59 12.54
C MET A 298 29.77 -9.77 11.02
N SER A 299 28.91 -9.01 10.35
CA SER A 299 28.90 -8.84 8.90
C SER A 299 28.94 -7.35 8.58
N ILE A 300 29.81 -6.94 7.66
CA ILE A 300 29.91 -5.55 7.21
C ILE A 300 29.22 -5.43 5.86
N LEU A 301 28.23 -4.55 5.73
CA LEU A 301 27.55 -4.24 4.48
C LEU A 301 27.80 -2.78 4.10
N THR A 302 27.92 -2.49 2.81
CA THR A 302 27.82 -1.11 2.32
C THR A 302 26.37 -0.78 2.04
N TYR A 303 26.04 0.50 1.91
CA TYR A 303 24.69 0.90 1.52
C TYR A 303 24.32 0.38 0.13
N ASP A 304 25.30 0.22 -0.76
CA ASP A 304 25.07 -0.39 -2.08
C ASP A 304 24.77 -1.90 -1.98
N HIS A 305 25.43 -2.63 -1.06
CA HIS A 305 25.07 -4.03 -0.78
C HIS A 305 23.64 -4.18 -0.22
N VAL A 306 23.23 -3.28 0.68
CA VAL A 306 21.86 -3.24 1.20
C VAL A 306 20.86 -2.95 0.08
N LEU A 307 21.15 -1.96 -0.77
CA LEU A 307 20.30 -1.61 -1.90
C LEU A 307 20.17 -2.78 -2.90
N GLU A 308 21.26 -3.47 -3.22
CA GLU A 308 21.20 -4.66 -4.07
C GLU A 308 20.35 -5.78 -3.45
N ARG A 309 20.51 -6.03 -2.15
CA ARG A 309 19.68 -7.00 -1.41
C ARG A 309 18.21 -6.61 -1.49
N ALA A 310 17.88 -5.35 -1.24
CA ALA A 310 16.52 -4.83 -1.34
C ALA A 310 15.92 -5.04 -2.74
N LYS A 311 16.67 -4.71 -3.80
CA LYS A 311 16.25 -4.91 -5.20
C LYS A 311 15.97 -6.38 -5.52
N ARG A 312 16.76 -7.32 -4.96
CA ARG A 312 16.53 -8.76 -5.13
C ARG A 312 15.26 -9.21 -4.42
N VAL A 313 15.07 -8.81 -3.17
CA VAL A 313 13.87 -9.15 -2.37
C VAL A 313 12.59 -8.57 -2.98
N ALA A 314 12.64 -7.36 -3.55
CA ALA A 314 11.51 -6.74 -4.22
C ALA A 314 11.22 -7.30 -5.63
N GLY A 315 12.03 -8.25 -6.13
CA GLY A 315 11.88 -8.77 -7.50
C GLY A 315 12.15 -7.72 -8.60
N ALA A 316 12.78 -6.59 -8.27
CA ALA A 316 13.02 -5.48 -9.19
C ALA A 316 13.88 -5.88 -10.40
N ASN A 317 14.80 -6.83 -10.22
CA ASN A 317 15.63 -7.37 -11.29
C ASN A 317 14.89 -8.37 -12.20
N ALA A 318 13.85 -9.05 -11.70
CA ALA A 318 13.03 -9.96 -12.51
C ALA A 318 12.08 -9.17 -13.44
N ASN A 319 11.52 -8.06 -12.95
CA ASN A 319 10.62 -7.21 -13.73
C ASN A 319 11.29 -6.49 -14.91
N LYS A 320 12.57 -6.08 -14.79
CA LYS A 320 13.33 -5.57 -15.94
C LYS A 320 13.46 -6.61 -17.06
N ARG A 321 13.63 -7.89 -16.70
CA ARG A 321 13.76 -8.99 -17.67
C ARG A 321 12.43 -9.29 -18.35
N LEU A 322 11.31 -9.27 -17.61
CA LEU A 322 9.96 -9.42 -18.15
C LEU A 322 9.60 -8.30 -19.14
N HIS A 323 9.86 -7.03 -18.82
CA HIS A 323 9.60 -5.90 -19.72
C HIS A 323 10.40 -5.97 -21.02
N LEU A 324 11.65 -6.46 -20.98
CA LEU A 324 12.47 -6.68 -22.17
C LEU A 324 11.92 -7.80 -23.07
N THR A 325 11.36 -8.88 -22.49
CA THR A 325 10.68 -9.93 -23.25
C THR A 325 9.36 -9.45 -23.87
N THR A 326 8.53 -8.70 -23.14
CA THR A 326 7.24 -8.20 -23.67
C THR A 326 7.46 -7.18 -24.81
N ALA A 327 8.47 -6.31 -24.69
CA ALA A 327 8.85 -5.39 -25.75
C ALA A 327 9.36 -6.14 -27.00
N SER A 328 10.14 -7.21 -26.81
CA SER A 328 10.66 -8.04 -27.91
C SER A 328 9.56 -8.83 -28.63
N VAL A 329 8.56 -9.33 -27.89
CA VAL A 329 7.40 -10.05 -28.45
C VAL A 329 6.45 -9.10 -29.20
N THR A 330 6.29 -7.87 -28.71
CA THR A 330 5.46 -6.85 -29.39
C THR A 330 6.08 -6.42 -30.71
N LEU A 331 7.41 -6.19 -30.73
CA LEU A 331 8.16 -5.88 -31.95
C LEU A 331 8.13 -7.03 -32.97
N ALA A 332 8.21 -8.28 -32.53
CA ALA A 332 8.09 -9.44 -33.41
C ALA A 332 6.68 -9.56 -34.02
N CYS A 333 5.62 -9.31 -33.24
CA CYS A 333 4.24 -9.33 -33.73
C CYS A 333 3.94 -8.22 -34.75
N GLU A 334 4.51 -7.02 -34.57
CA GLU A 334 4.36 -5.90 -35.52
C GLU A 334 5.15 -6.14 -36.83
N ALA A 335 6.33 -6.74 -36.74
CA ALA A 335 7.11 -7.15 -37.91
C ALA A 335 6.37 -8.21 -38.75
N GLN A 336 5.69 -9.16 -38.10
CA GLN A 336 4.92 -10.20 -38.80
C GLN A 336 3.66 -9.63 -39.48
N ARG A 337 2.94 -8.71 -38.80
CA ARG A 337 1.75 -8.05 -39.37
C ARG A 337 2.08 -7.11 -40.54
N SER A 338 3.25 -6.47 -40.50
CA SER A 338 3.73 -5.61 -41.60
C SER A 338 4.22 -6.43 -42.80
N ALA A 339 4.83 -7.60 -42.58
CA ALA A 339 5.16 -8.55 -43.65
C ALA A 339 3.89 -9.12 -44.32
N ASP A 340 2.86 -9.48 -43.55
CA ASP A 340 1.59 -9.99 -44.09
C ASP A 340 0.79 -8.92 -44.86
N ARG A 341 0.84 -7.65 -44.42
CA ARG A 341 0.24 -6.53 -45.18
C ARG A 341 0.93 -6.34 -46.53
N ARG A 342 2.26 -6.41 -46.60
CA ARG A 342 3.02 -6.27 -47.86
C ARG A 342 2.73 -7.42 -48.84
N ARG A 343 2.48 -8.64 -48.34
CA ARG A 343 2.06 -9.77 -49.19
C ARG A 343 0.64 -9.63 -49.76
N ARG A 344 -0.24 -8.89 -49.08
CA ARG A 344 -1.64 -8.67 -49.54
C ARG A 344 -1.81 -7.50 -50.50
N THR A 345 -0.85 -6.57 -50.58
CA THR A 345 -0.92 -5.40 -51.47
C THR A 345 -0.04 -5.50 -52.71
N GLY A 346 0.67 -6.62 -52.90
CA GLY A 346 1.56 -6.87 -54.03
C GLY A 346 1.13 -8.03 -54.94
N GLY A 347 -0.16 -8.38 -54.93
CA GLY A 347 -0.76 -9.37 -55.83
C GLY A 347 -1.59 -8.70 -56.92
#